data_AF-A0A6N6S384-F1
#
_entry.id   AF-A0A6N6S384-F1
#
_cell.length_a   1.000
_cell.length_b   1.000
_cell.length_c   1.000
_cell.angle_alpha   90.00
_cell.angle_beta   90.00
_cell.angle_gamma   90.00
#
_symmetry.space_group_name_H-M   'P 1'
#
loop_
_entity.id
_entity.type
_entity.pdbx_description
1 polymer ?
#
loop_
_entity_poly.entity_id
_entity_poly.type
_entity_poly.pdbx_seq_one_letter_code
_entity_poly.pdbx_strand_id
1 'polypeptide(L)'
;MDDHMRTSVKDVYAAGDCAEIVHGVTDIPIQGLSGSHAYSQGRVAGANAGGVDRAYDPVFVPWGMVGGQVQIGGVSLGETLHKALGIPHMVAAATGISRARYYPGVTRIRVKLIADPVTHRVLGAQMYGGEGIKERADFLAFAIKRGAKLEDFAWMENVYSPPIGALMEPIALAAQAGLAELAKK
;
A
#
# COMPACT_ATOMS: atom_id res chain seq x y z
N MET A 1 3.60 -14.52 -17.81
CA MET A 1 5.07 -14.69 -17.82
C MET A 1 5.51 -15.27 -16.50
N ASP A 2 6.72 -15.80 -16.41
CA ASP A 2 7.30 -16.20 -15.13
C ASP A 2 7.79 -14.98 -14.32
N ASP A 3 8.31 -15.22 -13.12
CA ASP A 3 8.89 -14.21 -12.23
C ASP A 3 10.21 -13.61 -12.76
N HIS A 4 10.78 -14.19 -13.83
CA HIS A 4 11.95 -13.65 -14.53
C HIS A 4 11.56 -12.81 -15.77
N MET A 5 10.26 -12.48 -15.89
CA MET A 5 9.68 -11.71 -17.00
C MET A 5 9.78 -12.44 -18.36
N ARG A 6 10.02 -13.76 -18.36
CA ARG A 6 10.09 -14.59 -19.58
C ARG A 6 8.69 -14.96 -20.03
N THR A 7 8.44 -14.82 -21.33
CA THR A 7 7.20 -15.34 -21.93
C THR A 7 7.30 -16.84 -22.17
N SER A 8 6.23 -17.46 -22.68
CA SER A 8 6.27 -18.86 -23.13
C SER A 8 7.11 -19.05 -24.41
N VAL A 9 7.47 -17.97 -25.12
CA VAL A 9 8.33 -18.00 -26.30
C VAL A 9 9.77 -17.78 -25.85
N LYS A 10 10.66 -18.68 -26.29
CA LYS A 10 12.09 -18.61 -25.99
C LYS A 10 12.68 -17.26 -26.40
N ASP A 11 13.52 -16.69 -25.54
CA ASP A 11 14.24 -15.43 -25.75
C ASP A 11 13.33 -14.19 -25.93
N VAL A 12 12.04 -14.30 -25.60
CA VAL A 12 11.07 -13.21 -25.61
C VAL A 12 10.62 -12.88 -24.19
N TYR A 13 10.70 -11.59 -23.83
CA TYR A 13 10.38 -11.06 -22.52
C TYR A 13 9.24 -10.03 -22.59
N ALA A 14 8.48 -9.89 -21.50
CA ALA A 14 7.38 -8.92 -21.40
C ALA A 14 7.49 -8.11 -20.10
N ALA A 15 7.22 -6.81 -20.18
CA ALA A 15 7.27 -5.88 -19.05
C ALA A 15 6.34 -4.68 -19.30
N GLY A 16 5.86 -4.09 -18.21
CA GLY A 16 4.92 -2.96 -18.25
C GLY A 16 3.49 -3.41 -18.50
N ASP A 17 2.70 -2.53 -19.08
CA ASP A 17 1.24 -2.68 -19.18
C ASP A 17 0.79 -3.88 -20.03
N CYS A 18 1.68 -4.44 -20.87
CA CYS A 18 1.39 -5.64 -21.64
C CYS A 18 1.52 -6.95 -20.84
N ALA A 19 1.86 -6.86 -19.55
CA ALA A 19 2.31 -7.98 -18.75
C ALA A 19 1.51 -8.09 -17.44
N GLU A 20 1.06 -9.30 -17.09
CA GLU A 20 0.38 -9.60 -15.82
C GLU A 20 1.34 -10.00 -14.69
N ILE A 21 1.24 -9.35 -13.53
CA ILE A 21 2.06 -9.64 -12.34
C ILE A 21 1.18 -10.12 -11.19
N VAL A 22 1.69 -11.03 -10.38
CA VAL A 22 0.97 -11.53 -9.20
C VAL A 22 0.78 -10.43 -8.16
N HIS A 23 -0.45 -10.24 -7.70
CA HIS A 23 -0.76 -9.35 -6.59
C HIS A 23 -0.46 -10.02 -5.25
N GLY A 24 0.41 -9.42 -4.43
CA GLY A 24 1.00 -10.06 -3.25
C GLY A 24 0.08 -10.30 -2.04
N VAL A 25 -1.20 -9.90 -2.11
CA VAL A 25 -2.20 -10.18 -1.07
C VAL A 25 -3.18 -11.26 -1.49
N THR A 26 -3.51 -11.33 -2.78
CA THR A 26 -4.59 -12.19 -3.29
C THR A 26 -4.09 -13.33 -4.17
N ASP A 27 -2.83 -13.29 -4.58
CA ASP A 27 -2.22 -14.18 -5.56
C ASP A 27 -2.93 -14.17 -6.94
N ILE A 28 -3.80 -13.19 -7.17
CA ILE A 28 -4.49 -12.98 -8.45
C ILE A 28 -3.57 -12.17 -9.36
N PRO A 29 -3.33 -12.58 -10.62
CA PRO A 29 -2.61 -11.77 -11.60
C PRO A 29 -3.34 -10.45 -11.88
N ILE A 30 -2.59 -9.35 -11.92
CA ILE A 30 -3.07 -8.00 -12.21
C ILE A 30 -2.20 -7.33 -13.28
N GLN A 31 -2.76 -6.35 -13.98
CA GLN A 31 -2.10 -5.59 -15.06
C GLN A 31 -2.37 -4.09 -14.91
N GLY A 32 -1.72 -3.26 -15.73
CA GLY A 32 -1.94 -1.81 -15.76
C GLY A 32 -1.45 -1.10 -14.49
N LEU A 33 -0.22 -1.40 -14.09
CA LEU A 33 0.41 -0.81 -12.91
C LEU A 33 1.05 0.55 -13.26
N SER A 34 1.51 1.28 -12.24
CA SER A 34 2.16 2.57 -12.46
C SER A 34 3.52 2.45 -13.16
N GLY A 35 4.03 3.57 -13.69
CA GLY A 35 5.31 3.61 -14.41
C GLY A 35 6.51 3.11 -13.60
N SER A 36 6.48 3.17 -12.27
CA SER A 36 7.55 2.61 -11.42
C SER A 36 7.62 1.09 -11.50
N HIS A 37 6.48 0.41 -11.67
CA HIS A 37 6.42 -1.03 -11.89
C HIS A 37 6.92 -1.38 -13.28
N ALA A 38 6.44 -0.70 -14.32
CA ALA A 38 6.90 -0.91 -15.70
C ALA A 38 8.42 -0.73 -15.84
N TYR A 39 8.97 0.33 -15.24
CA TYR A 39 10.42 0.57 -15.22
C TYR A 39 11.17 -0.56 -14.52
N SER A 40 10.68 -1.01 -13.36
CA SER A 40 11.34 -2.07 -12.58
C SER A 40 11.26 -3.43 -13.27
N GLN A 41 10.11 -3.77 -13.85
CA GLN A 41 9.93 -4.98 -14.66
C GLN A 41 10.85 -4.97 -15.87
N GLY A 42 10.96 -3.83 -16.58
CA GLY A 42 11.87 -3.67 -17.72
C GLY A 42 13.34 -3.91 -17.34
N ARG A 43 13.77 -3.44 -16.15
CA ARG A 43 15.10 -3.74 -15.63
C ARG A 43 15.32 -5.22 -15.33
N VAL A 44 14.31 -5.92 -14.82
CA VAL A 44 14.39 -7.37 -14.58
C VAL A 44 14.45 -8.13 -15.91
N ALA A 45 13.53 -7.82 -16.84
CA ALA A 45 13.50 -8.39 -18.18
C ALA A 45 14.84 -8.20 -18.92
N GLY A 46 15.36 -6.97 -18.94
CA GLY A 46 16.64 -6.66 -19.58
C GLY A 46 17.84 -7.36 -18.93
N ALA A 47 17.86 -7.48 -17.60
CA ALA A 47 18.90 -8.22 -16.90
C ALA A 47 18.88 -9.72 -17.27
N ASN A 48 17.69 -10.33 -17.29
CA ASN A 48 17.54 -11.75 -17.63
C ASN A 48 17.81 -12.02 -19.11
N ALA A 49 17.42 -11.11 -20.00
CA ALA A 49 17.81 -11.17 -21.41
C ALA A 49 19.34 -11.09 -21.59
N GLY A 50 20.03 -10.37 -20.70
CA GLY A 50 21.49 -10.30 -20.64
C GLY A 50 22.18 -11.47 -19.92
N GLY A 51 21.44 -12.51 -19.51
CA GLY A 51 22.00 -13.69 -18.86
C GLY A 51 22.18 -13.59 -17.33
N VAL A 52 21.63 -12.55 -16.71
CA VAL A 52 21.52 -12.48 -15.23
C VAL A 52 20.37 -13.36 -14.77
N ASP A 53 20.41 -13.82 -13.51
CA ASP A 53 19.29 -14.51 -12.86
C ASP A 53 18.64 -13.56 -11.83
N ARG A 54 17.47 -13.02 -12.17
CA ARG A 54 16.75 -12.06 -11.33
C ARG A 54 15.24 -12.25 -11.40
N ALA A 55 14.63 -12.47 -10.24
CA ALA A 55 13.17 -12.49 -10.11
C ALA A 55 12.58 -11.09 -9.84
N TYR A 56 11.32 -10.91 -10.21
CA TYR A 56 10.48 -9.79 -9.84
C TYR A 56 9.42 -10.23 -8.82
N ASP A 57 9.35 -9.54 -7.70
CA ASP A 57 8.46 -9.90 -6.60
C ASP A 57 6.98 -9.63 -6.95
N PRO A 58 6.04 -10.36 -6.29
CA PRO A 58 4.65 -9.96 -6.24
C PRO A 58 4.49 -8.52 -5.74
N VAL A 59 3.48 -7.82 -6.26
CA VAL A 59 3.31 -6.38 -6.03
C VAL A 59 2.22 -6.07 -5.02
N PHE A 60 2.43 -5.00 -4.27
CA PHE A 60 1.48 -4.46 -3.29
C PHE A 60 0.88 -3.11 -3.72
N VAL A 61 1.33 -2.60 -4.87
CA VAL A 61 0.73 -1.46 -5.58
C VAL A 61 0.51 -0.23 -4.67
N PRO A 62 1.57 0.42 -4.14
CA PRO A 62 1.41 1.77 -3.62
C PRO A 62 1.02 2.72 -4.77
N TRP A 63 0.05 3.58 -4.52
CA TRP A 63 -0.44 4.55 -5.51
C TRP A 63 -0.83 5.86 -4.87
N GLY A 64 -0.81 6.92 -5.67
CA GLY A 64 -1.22 8.25 -5.22
C GLY A 64 -1.42 9.21 -6.39
N MET A 65 -2.27 10.20 -6.18
CA MET A 65 -2.56 11.27 -7.12
C MET A 65 -2.91 12.56 -6.39
N VAL A 66 -2.77 13.69 -7.09
CA VAL A 66 -3.28 14.98 -6.63
C VAL A 66 -4.66 15.19 -7.25
N GLY A 67 -5.65 15.45 -6.40
CA GLY A 67 -7.01 15.82 -6.79
C GLY A 67 -7.31 17.24 -6.29
N GLY A 68 -7.06 18.24 -7.13
CA GLY A 68 -7.24 19.65 -6.74
C GLY A 68 -6.28 20.03 -5.60
N GLN A 69 -6.83 20.33 -4.42
CA GLN A 69 -6.06 20.75 -3.24
C GLN A 69 -5.70 19.59 -2.28
N VAL A 70 -6.10 18.36 -2.61
CA VAL A 70 -5.84 17.18 -1.78
C VAL A 70 -4.96 16.18 -2.51
N GLN A 71 -4.18 15.42 -1.74
CA GLN A 71 -3.58 14.18 -2.16
C GLN A 71 -4.50 13.01 -1.77
N ILE A 72 -4.62 12.05 -2.67
CA ILE A 72 -5.36 10.81 -2.48
C ILE A 72 -4.39 9.68 -2.81
N GLY A 73 -4.40 8.63 -2.00
CA GLY A 73 -3.50 7.51 -2.23
C GLY A 73 -3.90 6.29 -1.42
N GLY A 74 -3.10 5.25 -1.57
CA GLY A 74 -3.37 3.99 -0.94
C GLY A 74 -2.37 2.93 -1.34
N VAL A 75 -2.69 1.72 -0.95
CA VAL A 75 -1.89 0.54 -1.21
C VAL A 75 -2.83 -0.64 -1.39
N SER A 76 -2.51 -1.49 -2.35
CA SER A 76 -3.23 -2.72 -2.65
C SER A 76 -4.72 -2.44 -2.96
N LEU A 77 -5.59 -3.41 -2.63
CA LEU A 77 -6.99 -3.40 -3.02
C LEU A 77 -7.84 -2.56 -2.07
N GLY A 78 -8.78 -1.81 -2.64
CA GLY A 78 -9.82 -1.12 -1.87
C GLY A 78 -10.89 -2.08 -1.33
N GLU A 79 -11.74 -1.56 -0.44
CA GLU A 79 -12.84 -2.33 0.18
C GLU A 79 -13.82 -2.85 -0.89
N THR A 80 -14.10 -2.06 -1.92
CA THR A 80 -14.98 -2.47 -3.03
C THR A 80 -14.49 -3.74 -3.71
N LEU A 81 -13.18 -3.85 -3.94
CA LEU A 81 -12.62 -5.04 -4.59
C LEU A 81 -12.56 -6.23 -3.63
N HIS A 82 -12.28 -6.00 -2.33
CA HIS A 82 -12.39 -7.05 -1.33
C HIS A 82 -13.81 -7.64 -1.28
N LYS A 83 -14.85 -6.79 -1.30
CA LYS A 83 -16.25 -7.23 -1.37
C LYS A 83 -16.55 -8.00 -2.65
N ALA A 84 -16.12 -7.47 -3.81
CA ALA A 84 -16.37 -8.09 -5.10
C ALA A 84 -15.69 -9.47 -5.25
N LEU A 85 -14.49 -9.63 -4.67
CA LEU A 85 -13.72 -10.87 -4.69
C LEU A 85 -14.09 -11.83 -3.54
N GLY A 86 -15.00 -11.45 -2.64
CA GLY A 86 -15.38 -12.28 -1.49
C GLY A 86 -14.25 -12.45 -0.46
N ILE A 87 -13.31 -11.53 -0.40
CA ILE A 87 -12.19 -11.57 0.55
C ILE A 87 -12.69 -11.07 1.92
N PRO A 88 -12.69 -11.91 2.97
CA PRO A 88 -13.08 -11.49 4.32
C PRO A 88 -12.19 -10.35 4.79
N HIS A 89 -12.79 -9.26 5.26
CA HIS A 89 -12.06 -8.09 5.72
C HIS A 89 -12.83 -7.33 6.79
N MET A 90 -12.08 -6.57 7.57
CA MET A 90 -12.59 -5.51 8.44
C MET A 90 -11.98 -4.17 8.03
N VAL A 91 -12.66 -3.09 8.42
CA VAL A 91 -12.21 -1.72 8.17
C VAL A 91 -11.85 -1.06 9.50
N ALA A 92 -10.61 -0.58 9.57
CA ALA A 92 -10.09 0.20 10.67
C ALA A 92 -9.81 1.62 10.16
N ALA A 93 -10.50 2.64 10.66
CA ALA A 93 -10.42 3.97 10.08
C ALA A 93 -10.46 5.09 11.12
N ALA A 94 -9.59 6.08 10.94
CA ALA A 94 -9.54 7.26 11.78
C ALA A 94 -9.20 8.51 10.97
N THR A 95 -9.43 9.67 11.59
CA THR A 95 -9.00 10.95 11.04
C THR A 95 -7.99 11.56 12.00
N GLY A 96 -6.75 11.66 11.55
CA GLY A 96 -5.68 12.36 12.27
C GLY A 96 -5.35 13.70 11.64
N ILE A 97 -4.17 14.23 11.98
CA ILE A 97 -3.64 15.49 11.47
C ILE A 97 -2.24 15.28 10.87
N SER A 98 -1.85 16.12 9.90
CA SER A 98 -0.57 15.97 9.19
C SER A 98 0.67 16.37 10.00
N ARG A 99 0.51 17.34 10.91
CA ARG A 99 1.59 17.97 11.68
C ARG A 99 1.06 18.45 13.03
N ALA A 100 1.91 19.03 13.88
CA ALA A 100 1.46 19.52 15.18
C ALA A 100 0.32 20.54 15.03
N ARG A 101 -0.71 20.42 15.89
CA ARG A 101 -1.95 21.23 15.78
C ARG A 101 -1.74 22.74 15.81
N TYR A 102 -0.65 23.19 16.44
CA TYR A 102 -0.31 24.59 16.60
C TYR A 102 0.58 25.13 15.47
N TYR A 103 1.05 24.26 14.57
CA TYR A 103 1.90 24.67 13.45
C TYR A 103 1.05 25.06 12.23
N PRO A 104 1.40 26.13 11.48
CA PRO A 104 0.67 26.55 10.29
C PRO A 104 0.54 25.45 9.23
N GLY A 105 -0.60 25.44 8.52
CA GLY A 105 -0.83 24.51 7.41
C GLY A 105 -1.22 23.09 7.83
N VAL A 106 -1.62 22.88 9.09
CA VAL A 106 -2.14 21.57 9.53
C VAL A 106 -3.37 21.16 8.72
N THR A 107 -3.34 19.94 8.19
CA THR A 107 -4.46 19.35 7.44
C THR A 107 -4.96 18.09 8.13
N ARG A 108 -6.24 17.76 7.91
CA ARG A 108 -6.79 16.47 8.32
C ARG A 108 -6.36 15.39 7.34
N ILE A 109 -5.95 14.24 7.87
CA ILE A 109 -5.62 13.05 7.10
C ILE A 109 -6.61 11.96 7.50
N ARG A 110 -7.43 11.50 6.56
CA ARG A 110 -8.28 10.32 6.76
C ARG A 110 -7.48 9.10 6.33
N VAL A 111 -7.39 8.12 7.22
CA VAL A 111 -6.78 6.81 6.94
C VAL A 111 -7.83 5.74 7.13
N LYS A 112 -7.86 4.80 6.18
CA LYS A 112 -8.67 3.60 6.20
C LYS A 112 -7.76 2.41 5.91
N LEU A 113 -7.52 1.58 6.92
CA LEU A 113 -6.84 0.30 6.80
C LEU A 113 -7.90 -0.79 6.57
N ILE A 114 -7.57 -1.72 5.69
CA ILE A 114 -8.37 -2.92 5.43
C ILE A 114 -7.54 -4.08 5.95
N ALA A 115 -8.09 -4.88 6.85
CA ALA A 115 -7.36 -5.96 7.50
C ALA A 115 -8.16 -7.25 7.50
N ASP A 116 -7.45 -8.37 7.58
CA ASP A 116 -8.04 -9.68 7.81
C ASP A 116 -8.65 -9.71 9.23
N PRO A 117 -9.93 -10.11 9.39
CA PRO A 117 -10.63 -10.01 10.67
C PRO A 117 -10.19 -11.07 11.70
N VAL A 118 -9.41 -12.07 11.30
CA VAL A 118 -8.94 -13.17 12.15
C VAL A 118 -7.47 -13.00 12.50
N THR A 119 -6.64 -12.73 11.50
CA THR A 119 -5.18 -12.64 11.66
C THR A 119 -4.68 -11.22 11.93
N HIS A 120 -5.55 -10.22 11.69
CA HIS A 120 -5.29 -8.79 11.76
C HIS A 120 -4.21 -8.29 10.80
N ARG A 121 -3.76 -9.12 9.85
CA ARG A 121 -2.85 -8.68 8.78
C ARG A 121 -3.52 -7.59 7.96
N VAL A 122 -2.82 -6.48 7.76
CA VAL A 122 -3.33 -5.41 6.90
C VAL A 122 -3.19 -5.85 5.44
N LEU A 123 -4.30 -5.79 4.71
CA LEU A 123 -4.46 -6.24 3.34
C LEU A 123 -4.43 -5.09 2.33
N GLY A 124 -4.67 -3.86 2.80
CA GLY A 124 -4.65 -2.67 1.97
C GLY A 124 -4.97 -1.42 2.76
N ALA A 125 -4.82 -0.26 2.12
CA ALA A 125 -5.20 1.00 2.73
C ALA A 125 -5.64 2.04 1.70
N GLN A 126 -6.47 2.97 2.16
CA GLN A 126 -6.90 4.15 1.42
C GLN A 126 -6.75 5.37 2.31
N MET A 127 -6.22 6.45 1.75
CA MET A 127 -5.93 7.67 2.47
C MET A 127 -6.24 8.88 1.60
N TYR A 128 -6.73 9.94 2.22
CA TYR A 128 -6.82 11.24 1.56
C TYR A 128 -6.60 12.37 2.57
N GLY A 129 -6.12 13.49 2.06
CA GLY A 129 -5.79 14.66 2.87
C GLY A 129 -4.84 15.58 2.12
N GLY A 130 -4.00 16.32 2.81
CA GLY A 130 -3.03 17.21 2.16
C GLY A 130 -1.64 16.57 2.04
N GLU A 131 -1.07 16.18 3.17
CA GLU A 131 0.38 16.07 3.31
C GLU A 131 0.81 14.67 3.71
N GLY A 132 1.86 14.18 3.05
CA GLY A 132 2.51 12.92 3.40
C GLY A 132 1.73 11.68 2.98
N ILE A 133 0.82 11.77 2.00
CA ILE A 133 0.03 10.61 1.54
C ILE A 133 0.93 9.63 0.78
N LYS A 134 1.81 10.14 -0.08
CA LYS A 134 2.77 9.34 -0.84
C LYS A 134 3.68 8.53 0.08
N GLU A 135 4.28 9.19 1.07
CA GLU A 135 5.23 8.60 2.01
C GLU A 135 4.55 7.50 2.84
N ARG A 136 3.30 7.74 3.27
CA ARG A 136 2.49 6.73 3.97
C ARG A 136 2.14 5.54 3.07
N ALA A 137 1.83 5.78 1.80
CA ALA A 137 1.51 4.71 0.85
C ALA A 137 2.72 3.80 0.63
N ASP A 138 3.91 4.38 0.45
CA ASP A 138 5.16 3.63 0.31
C ASP A 138 5.50 2.83 1.58
N PHE A 139 5.36 3.46 2.75
CA PHE A 139 5.58 2.80 4.05
C PHE A 139 4.63 1.62 4.23
N LEU A 140 3.33 1.82 4.01
CA LEU A 140 2.33 0.76 4.14
C LEU A 140 2.56 -0.36 3.13
N ALA A 141 2.97 -0.08 1.89
CA ALA A 141 3.32 -1.12 0.93
C ALA A 141 4.46 -2.01 1.39
N PHE A 142 5.51 -1.42 1.96
CA PHE A 142 6.59 -2.21 2.53
C PHE A 142 6.13 -3.03 3.75
N ALA A 143 5.40 -2.41 4.69
CA ALA A 143 4.95 -3.07 5.90
C ALA A 143 3.95 -4.22 5.61
N ILE A 144 2.99 -4.00 4.71
CA ILE A 144 2.02 -5.02 4.28
C ILE A 144 2.74 -6.18 3.59
N LYS A 145 3.74 -5.90 2.75
CA LYS A 145 4.59 -6.94 2.15
C LYS A 145 5.28 -7.82 3.19
N ARG A 146 5.58 -7.29 4.38
CA ARG A 146 6.17 -8.03 5.50
C ARG A 146 5.14 -8.70 6.41
N GLY A 147 3.85 -8.58 6.08
CA GLY A 147 2.76 -9.19 6.85
C GLY A 147 2.39 -8.44 8.12
N ALA A 148 2.69 -7.13 8.18
CA ALA A 148 2.34 -6.29 9.32
C ALA A 148 0.84 -6.34 9.65
N LYS A 149 0.56 -6.32 10.95
CA LYS A 149 -0.78 -6.39 11.52
C LYS A 149 -1.24 -5.05 12.07
N LEU A 150 -2.52 -4.96 12.42
CA LEU A 150 -3.07 -3.78 13.09
C LEU A 150 -2.31 -3.44 14.38
N GLU A 151 -1.85 -4.42 15.15
CA GLU A 151 -1.08 -4.21 16.36
C GLU A 151 0.26 -3.51 16.10
N ASP A 152 0.96 -3.90 15.03
CA ASP A 152 2.24 -3.29 14.64
C ASP A 152 2.06 -1.80 14.33
N PHE A 153 0.94 -1.44 13.69
CA PHE A 153 0.63 -0.05 13.36
C PHE A 153 0.06 0.74 14.54
N ALA A 154 -0.74 0.12 15.40
CA ALA A 154 -1.36 0.78 16.55
C ALA A 154 -0.32 1.33 17.53
N TRP A 155 0.84 0.67 17.60
CA TRP A 155 1.93 0.97 18.53
C TRP A 155 3.24 1.31 17.81
N MET A 156 3.16 1.71 16.54
CA MET A 156 4.33 2.10 15.76
C MET A 156 5.00 3.35 16.34
N GLU A 157 6.31 3.43 16.18
CA GLU A 157 7.05 4.68 16.38
C GLU A 157 6.89 5.58 15.15
N ASN A 158 6.74 6.88 15.37
CA ASN A 158 6.71 7.87 14.29
C ASN A 158 7.56 9.08 14.63
N VAL A 159 8.04 9.76 13.59
CA VAL A 159 8.72 11.05 13.75
C VAL A 159 7.72 12.07 14.30
N TYR A 160 8.10 12.74 15.37
CA TYR A 160 7.45 13.96 15.84
C TYR A 160 8.37 15.15 15.59
N SER A 161 7.92 16.06 14.72
CA SER A 161 8.55 17.34 14.49
C SER A 161 7.45 18.32 14.10
N PRO A 162 7.23 19.43 14.84
CA PRO A 162 6.02 20.24 14.70
C PRO A 162 5.64 20.65 13.26
N PRO A 163 6.59 20.96 12.35
CA PRO A 163 6.27 21.31 10.97
C PRO A 163 5.82 20.14 10.08
N ILE A 164 6.22 18.89 10.37
CA ILE A 164 6.10 17.76 9.44
C ILE A 164 5.54 16.46 10.04
N GLY A 165 5.31 16.41 11.36
CA GLY A 165 4.86 15.21 12.04
C GLY A 165 3.92 15.52 13.20
N ALA A 166 2.77 14.87 13.21
CA ALA A 166 1.86 14.89 14.35
C ALA A 166 2.39 14.05 15.50
N LEU A 167 1.96 14.37 16.72
CA LEU A 167 2.30 13.55 17.91
C LEU A 167 1.76 12.12 17.77
N MET A 168 0.56 11.99 17.20
CA MET A 168 -0.05 10.70 16.89
C MET A 168 -0.19 10.55 15.38
N GLU A 169 0.40 9.49 14.85
CA GLU A 169 0.29 9.13 13.44
C GLU A 169 -1.18 8.76 13.06
N PRO A 170 -1.78 9.36 12.02
CA PRO A 170 -3.09 8.93 11.48
C PRO A 170 -3.31 7.42 11.24
N ILE A 171 -2.32 6.68 10.76
CA ILE A 171 -2.24 5.22 10.60
C ILE A 171 -2.37 4.54 11.97
N ALA A 172 -1.60 5.00 12.97
CA ALA A 172 -1.67 4.45 14.32
C ALA A 172 -3.06 4.66 14.93
N LEU A 173 -3.63 5.86 14.76
CA LEU A 173 -5.01 6.15 15.17
C LEU A 173 -6.03 5.23 14.49
N ALA A 174 -5.87 4.96 13.18
CA ALA A 174 -6.78 4.08 12.45
C ALA A 174 -6.68 2.64 12.95
N ALA A 175 -5.47 2.16 13.20
CA ALA A 175 -5.22 0.82 13.72
C ALA A 175 -5.77 0.63 15.15
N GLN A 176 -5.53 1.61 16.05
CA GLN A 176 -6.08 1.62 17.40
C GLN A 176 -7.62 1.59 17.39
N ALA A 177 -8.24 2.38 16.50
CA ALA A 177 -9.69 2.36 16.33
C ALA A 177 -10.18 0.97 15.87
N GLY A 178 -9.47 0.32 14.94
CA GLY A 178 -9.78 -1.04 14.51
C GLY A 178 -9.72 -2.08 15.63
N LEU A 179 -8.65 -2.05 16.43
CA LEU A 179 -8.47 -2.95 17.57
C LEU A 179 -9.55 -2.73 18.64
N ALA A 180 -9.94 -1.47 18.89
CA ALA A 180 -11.01 -1.16 19.82
C ALA A 180 -12.38 -1.69 19.36
N GLU A 181 -12.66 -1.71 18.05
CA GLU A 181 -13.88 -2.33 17.51
C GLU A 181 -13.85 -3.86 17.60
N LEU A 182 -12.68 -4.48 17.45
CA LEU A 182 -12.52 -5.93 17.62
C LEU A 182 -12.77 -6.36 19.07
N ALA A 183 -12.30 -5.58 20.05
CA ALA A 183 -12.48 -5.88 21.47
C ALA A 183 -13.94 -5.81 21.96
N LYS A 184 -14.86 -5.28 21.15
CA LYS A 184 -16.30 -5.21 21.47
C LYS A 184 -17.08 -6.46 21.04
N LYS A 185 -16.47 -7.34 20.24
CA LYS A 185 -17.08 -8.58 19.74
C LYS A 185 -16.73 -9.75 20.63
#